data_AF-A0A498D628-F1
#
_entry.id   AF-A0A498D628-F1
#
_cell.length_a   1.000
_cell.length_b   1.000
_cell.length_c   1.000
_cell.angle_alpha   90.00
_cell.angle_beta   90.00
_cell.angle_gamma   90.00
#
_symmetry.space_group_name_H-M   'P 1'
#
loop_
_entity.id
_entity.type
_entity.pdbx_description
1 polymer ?
#
loop_
_entity_poly.entity_id
_entity_poly.type
_entity_poly.pdbx_seq_one_letter_code
_entity_poly.pdbx_strand_id
1 'polypeptide(L)'
;MKKIILNTLNRIELDYGIKILYSCEVGSRAFGLASQHSDYDVRFIYVHKTLHYLEIDPIGIGKKKDYIDVPVQGNLDIHGWELTKALKLFRKSNPSLLEWLHSSIIYLEPFTTIQQLKAIQNEAVELKSCMYHYLNMAKNNLSKLSYMESENVKDYLNVARPILFCKWIENHLSFPPTLDMNLLVNILPEGNWKEHCLEVITLKRKGIPLLQKVQSNLFKEELYRLDDIANSLPSRKSDPTKALNLLFQTTLEEVWSKEKP
;
A
#
# COMPACT_ATOMS: atom_id res chain seq x y z
N MET A 1 -3.82 7.24 -20.54
CA MET A 1 -4.31 7.20 -19.15
C MET A 1 -3.64 8.25 -18.24
N LYS A 2 -2.31 8.31 -18.09
CA LYS A 2 -1.61 9.27 -17.21
C LYS A 2 -2.15 10.71 -17.26
N LYS A 3 -2.40 11.27 -18.47
CA LYS A 3 -2.99 12.60 -18.64
C LYS A 3 -4.38 12.74 -18.00
N ILE A 4 -5.24 11.72 -18.13
CA ILE A 4 -6.57 11.69 -17.51
C ILE A 4 -6.43 11.70 -15.99
N ILE A 5 -5.55 10.86 -15.44
CA ILE A 5 -5.26 10.81 -14.00
C ILE A 5 -4.83 12.18 -13.49
N LEU A 6 -3.83 12.80 -14.13
CA LEU A 6 -3.33 14.13 -13.72
C LEU A 6 -4.42 15.21 -13.81
N ASN A 7 -5.23 15.20 -14.87
CA ASN A 7 -6.35 16.14 -14.98
C ASN A 7 -7.40 15.92 -13.88
N THR A 8 -7.69 14.67 -13.53
CA THR A 8 -8.62 14.36 -12.43
C THR A 8 -8.07 14.80 -11.08
N LEU A 9 -6.77 14.57 -10.81
CA LEU A 9 -6.11 15.01 -9.58
C LEU A 9 -6.12 16.55 -9.46
N ASN A 10 -5.83 17.26 -10.55
CA ASN A 10 -5.93 18.73 -10.57
C ASN A 10 -7.36 19.22 -10.28
N ARG A 11 -8.38 18.55 -10.83
CA ARG A 11 -9.78 18.89 -10.54
C ARG A 11 -10.11 18.65 -9.06
N ILE A 12 -9.63 17.56 -8.45
CA ILE A 12 -9.83 17.28 -7.02
C ILE A 12 -9.21 18.39 -6.16
N GLU A 13 -8.00 18.87 -6.47
CA GLU A 13 -7.40 20.00 -5.75
C GLU A 13 -8.30 21.24 -5.76
N LEU A 14 -8.86 21.57 -6.94
CA LEU A 14 -9.73 22.74 -7.11
C LEU A 14 -11.08 22.56 -6.41
N ASP A 15 -11.77 21.44 -6.64
CA ASP A 15 -13.12 21.18 -6.13
C ASP A 15 -13.15 21.11 -4.60
N TYR A 16 -12.10 20.56 -3.97
CA TYR A 16 -12.02 20.40 -2.52
C TYR A 16 -11.20 21.49 -1.82
N GLY A 17 -10.53 22.38 -2.57
CA GLY A 17 -9.65 23.40 -1.99
C GLY A 17 -8.47 22.81 -1.20
N ILE A 18 -7.90 21.72 -1.69
CA ILE A 18 -6.81 20.95 -1.06
C ILE A 18 -5.56 20.97 -1.94
N LYS A 19 -4.44 20.52 -1.37
CA LYS A 19 -3.21 20.22 -2.12
C LYS A 19 -2.86 18.74 -2.03
N ILE A 20 -2.58 18.13 -3.16
CA ILE A 20 -2.13 16.74 -3.28
C ILE A 20 -0.62 16.73 -3.10
N LEU A 21 -0.19 16.05 -2.04
CA LEU A 21 1.21 15.89 -1.67
C LEU A 21 1.89 14.75 -2.42
N TYR A 22 1.08 13.76 -2.79
CA TYR A 22 1.57 12.53 -3.38
C TYR A 22 0.45 11.83 -4.13
N SER A 23 0.75 11.24 -5.27
CA SER A 23 -0.13 10.30 -5.94
C SER A 23 0.68 9.20 -6.59
N CYS A 24 0.23 7.96 -6.41
CA CYS A 24 0.84 6.77 -6.96
C CYS A 24 -0.21 5.79 -7.48
N GLU A 25 0.25 4.86 -8.30
CA GLU A 25 -0.50 3.66 -8.63
C GLU A 25 -0.34 2.62 -7.52
N VAL A 26 -1.37 1.83 -7.26
CA VAL A 26 -1.28 0.62 -6.43
C VAL A 26 -1.84 -0.58 -7.19
N GLY A 27 -1.97 -1.72 -6.51
CA GLY A 27 -2.59 -2.89 -7.14
C GLY A 27 -1.76 -3.47 -8.29
N SER A 28 -2.44 -4.12 -9.25
CA SER A 28 -1.77 -4.99 -10.21
C SER A 28 -0.69 -4.29 -11.05
N ARG A 29 -0.86 -3.00 -11.34
CA ARG A 29 0.12 -2.20 -12.09
C ARG A 29 1.39 -1.94 -11.29
N ALA A 30 1.24 -1.50 -10.04
CA ALA A 30 2.38 -1.29 -9.14
C ALA A 30 3.17 -2.59 -8.98
N PHE A 31 2.48 -3.71 -8.76
CA PHE A 31 3.02 -5.07 -8.60
C PHE A 31 3.65 -5.69 -9.86
N GLY A 32 3.62 -5.00 -11.01
CA GLY A 32 4.12 -5.54 -12.27
C GLY A 32 3.29 -6.72 -12.79
N LEU A 33 2.03 -6.86 -12.36
CA LEU A 33 1.08 -7.92 -12.69
C LEU A 33 0.01 -7.48 -13.70
N ALA A 34 0.07 -6.24 -14.19
CA ALA A 34 -1.01 -5.71 -15.00
C ALA A 34 -1.14 -6.42 -16.35
N SER A 35 -2.40 -6.66 -16.74
CA SER A 35 -2.80 -7.06 -18.09
C SER A 35 -3.44 -5.86 -18.80
N GLN A 36 -3.84 -6.03 -20.07
CA GLN A 36 -4.55 -4.97 -20.81
C GLN A 36 -5.88 -4.56 -20.15
N HIS A 37 -6.53 -5.49 -19.42
CA HIS A 37 -7.80 -5.27 -18.72
C HIS A 37 -7.63 -4.85 -17.25
N SER A 38 -6.40 -4.60 -16.80
CA SER A 38 -6.17 -4.17 -15.42
C SER A 38 -6.68 -2.75 -15.19
N ASP A 39 -7.36 -2.58 -14.06
CA ASP A 39 -7.75 -1.28 -13.52
C ASP A 39 -6.54 -0.39 -13.24
N TYR A 40 -6.82 0.91 -13.09
CA TYR A 40 -5.90 1.92 -12.59
C TYR A 40 -6.35 2.29 -11.17
N ASP A 41 -5.67 1.73 -10.18
CA ASP A 41 -5.89 1.96 -8.77
C ASP A 41 -4.99 3.12 -8.33
N VAL A 42 -5.49 4.35 -8.42
CA VAL A 42 -4.74 5.55 -8.03
C VAL A 42 -5.00 5.85 -6.57
N ARG A 43 -3.93 6.07 -5.81
CA ARG A 43 -3.98 6.50 -4.43
C ARG A 43 -3.25 7.82 -4.26
N PHE A 44 -3.77 8.69 -3.40
CA PHE A 44 -3.15 9.98 -3.16
C PHE A 44 -3.20 10.40 -1.69
N ILE A 45 -2.27 11.27 -1.30
CA ILE A 45 -2.24 11.90 0.02
C ILE A 45 -2.42 13.40 -0.20
N TYR A 46 -3.30 14.02 0.58
CA TYR A 46 -3.60 15.43 0.46
C TYR A 46 -3.63 16.15 1.79
N VAL A 47 -3.55 17.48 1.74
CA VAL A 47 -3.57 18.37 2.91
C VAL A 47 -4.53 19.53 2.67
N HIS A 48 -5.22 19.95 3.72
CA HIS A 48 -6.05 21.15 3.73
C HIS A 48 -5.20 22.39 4.06
N LYS A 49 -5.80 23.58 3.95
CA LYS A 49 -5.23 24.83 4.46
C LYS A 49 -5.11 24.80 5.99
N THR A 50 -4.12 25.50 6.54
CA THR A 50 -3.82 25.53 7.99
C THR A 50 -5.04 25.85 8.86
N LEU A 51 -5.85 26.85 8.49
CA LEU A 51 -7.04 27.24 9.26
C LEU A 51 -8.04 26.10 9.45
N HIS A 52 -8.13 25.16 8.51
CA HIS A 52 -9.05 24.03 8.60
C HIS A 52 -8.73 23.06 9.75
N TYR A 53 -7.48 23.03 10.20
CA TYR A 53 -7.01 22.25 11.34
C TYR A 53 -7.16 22.99 12.69
N LEU A 54 -7.51 24.28 12.67
CA LEU A 54 -7.68 25.11 13.87
C LEU A 54 -9.15 25.34 14.24
N GLU A 55 -10.07 24.64 13.58
CA GLU A 55 -11.48 24.61 13.97
C GLU A 55 -11.71 23.58 15.11
N ILE A 56 -12.82 23.71 15.83
CA ILE A 56 -13.15 22.90 17.02
C ILE A 56 -13.16 21.39 16.71
N ASP A 57 -13.84 21.00 15.63
CA ASP A 57 -13.88 19.61 15.20
C ASP A 57 -12.61 19.29 14.37
N PRO A 58 -11.84 18.26 14.73
CA PRO A 58 -10.67 17.87 13.95
C PRO A 58 -11.06 17.05 12.71
N ILE A 59 -10.10 16.87 11.79
CA ILE A 59 -10.24 15.93 10.68
C ILE A 59 -10.54 14.52 11.19
N GLY A 60 -11.52 13.87 10.55
CA GLY A 60 -12.03 12.53 10.88
C GLY A 60 -13.27 12.55 11.77
N ILE A 61 -13.76 13.72 12.18
CA ILE A 61 -14.91 13.86 13.08
C ILE A 61 -16.08 14.55 12.37
N GLY A 62 -17.29 14.00 12.57
CA GLY A 62 -18.52 14.54 12.01
C GLY A 62 -18.47 14.65 10.48
N LYS A 63 -18.58 15.87 9.96
CA LYS A 63 -18.57 16.15 8.52
C LYS A 63 -17.16 16.25 7.92
N LYS A 64 -16.11 16.36 8.75
CA LYS A 64 -14.73 16.46 8.28
C LYS A 64 -14.17 15.09 7.95
N LYS A 65 -14.43 14.62 6.73
CA LYS A 65 -13.88 13.36 6.26
C LYS A 65 -12.36 13.43 6.20
N ASP A 66 -11.71 12.33 6.57
CA ASP A 66 -10.27 12.15 6.47
C ASP A 66 -9.84 11.40 5.19
N TYR A 67 -10.76 11.33 4.23
CA TYR A 67 -10.57 10.70 2.92
C TYR A 67 -11.42 11.37 1.85
N ILE A 68 -11.02 11.16 0.59
CA ILE A 68 -11.79 11.50 -0.60
C ILE A 68 -11.93 10.23 -1.44
N ASP A 69 -13.18 9.87 -1.77
CA ASP A 69 -13.51 8.81 -2.72
C ASP A 69 -14.08 9.45 -3.98
N VAL A 70 -13.41 9.24 -5.12
CA VAL A 70 -13.93 9.68 -6.42
C VAL A 70 -14.75 8.53 -7.01
N PRO A 71 -15.98 8.78 -7.47
CA PRO A 71 -16.76 7.75 -8.15
C PRO A 71 -15.97 7.13 -9.30
N VAL A 72 -15.91 5.79 -9.34
CA VAL A 72 -15.17 5.03 -10.35
C VAL A 72 -15.68 5.40 -11.74
N GLN A 73 -14.76 5.77 -12.65
CA GLN A 73 -15.07 6.09 -14.03
C GLN A 73 -14.37 5.10 -14.97
N GLY A 74 -15.12 4.16 -15.53
CA GLY A 74 -14.57 3.07 -16.33
C GLY A 74 -13.69 2.16 -15.47
N ASN A 75 -12.40 2.09 -15.76
CA ASN A 75 -11.41 1.29 -15.05
C ASN A 75 -10.47 2.13 -14.15
N LEU A 76 -10.89 3.34 -13.79
CA LEU A 76 -10.12 4.26 -12.96
C LEU A 76 -10.75 4.41 -11.58
N ASP A 77 -10.07 3.89 -10.56
CA ASP A 77 -10.41 4.01 -9.15
C ASP A 77 -9.45 4.99 -8.47
N ILE A 78 -9.97 6.07 -7.87
CA ILE A 78 -9.14 7.10 -7.22
C ILE A 78 -9.61 7.30 -5.78
N HIS A 79 -8.70 7.05 -4.85
CA HIS A 79 -8.94 7.21 -3.42
C HIS A 79 -7.81 8.00 -2.76
N GLY A 80 -8.18 8.96 -1.90
CA GLY A 80 -7.24 9.84 -1.21
C GLY A 80 -7.35 9.75 0.30
N TRP A 81 -6.23 9.78 1.00
CA TRP A 81 -6.18 9.99 2.44
C TRP A 81 -5.70 11.39 2.79
N GLU A 82 -6.36 11.99 3.77
CA GLU A 82 -5.91 13.23 4.36
C GLU A 82 -4.59 12.99 5.14
N LEU A 83 -3.70 13.99 5.15
CA LEU A 83 -2.36 13.89 5.72
C LEU A 83 -2.37 13.41 7.18
N THR A 84 -3.24 13.90 8.05
CA THR A 84 -3.29 13.44 9.44
C THR A 84 -3.71 11.98 9.55
N LYS A 85 -4.61 11.49 8.67
CA LYS A 85 -4.94 10.06 8.59
C LYS A 85 -3.73 9.26 8.12
N ALA A 86 -3.06 9.69 7.05
CA ALA A 86 -1.86 9.04 6.56
C ALA A 86 -0.78 8.95 7.67
N LEU A 87 -0.50 10.04 8.38
CA LEU A 87 0.47 10.04 9.49
C LEU A 87 0.05 9.13 10.65
N LYS A 88 -1.26 9.09 10.99
CA LYS A 88 -1.78 8.16 12.01
C LYS A 88 -1.63 6.69 11.58
N LEU A 89 -1.85 6.39 10.30
CA LEU A 89 -1.67 5.05 9.72
C LEU A 89 -0.18 4.66 9.67
N PHE A 90 0.70 5.59 9.30
CA PHE A 90 2.15 5.41 9.34
C PHE A 90 2.63 5.08 10.76
N ARG A 91 2.15 5.83 11.76
CA ARG A 91 2.43 5.57 13.17
C ARG A 91 1.99 4.17 13.61
N LYS A 92 1.01 3.56 12.96
CA LYS A 92 0.56 2.19 13.24
C LYS A 92 1.23 1.15 12.32
N SER A 93 2.22 1.54 11.52
CA SER A 93 2.87 0.67 10.52
C SER A 93 1.85 0.05 9.56
N ASN A 94 0.79 0.79 9.21
CA ASN A 94 -0.28 0.27 8.37
C ASN A 94 0.27 -0.15 6.99
N PRO A 95 0.15 -1.43 6.60
CA PRO A 95 0.79 -1.90 5.38
C PRO A 95 0.24 -1.29 4.10
N SER A 96 -1.05 -0.94 4.05
CA SER A 96 -1.61 -0.27 2.87
C SER A 96 -0.94 1.08 2.62
N LEU A 97 -0.67 1.87 3.67
CA LEU A 97 0.09 3.11 3.49
C LEU A 97 1.53 2.85 3.05
N LEU A 98 2.20 1.87 3.66
CA LEU A 98 3.58 1.51 3.28
C LEU A 98 3.64 1.07 1.81
N GLU A 99 2.64 0.32 1.35
CA GLU A 99 2.50 -0.02 -0.06
C GLU A 99 2.43 1.22 -0.95
N TRP A 100 1.67 2.25 -0.57
CA TRP A 100 1.61 3.50 -1.34
C TRP A 100 2.98 4.18 -1.43
N LEU A 101 3.71 4.24 -0.30
CA LEU A 101 5.04 4.85 -0.24
C LEU A 101 6.08 4.09 -1.07
N HIS A 102 5.91 2.78 -1.23
CA HIS A 102 6.81 1.90 -1.99
C HIS A 102 6.31 1.56 -3.41
N SER A 103 5.31 2.28 -3.91
CA SER A 103 4.91 2.15 -5.30
C SER A 103 6.03 2.58 -6.25
N SER A 104 6.21 1.82 -7.33
CA SER A 104 7.15 2.10 -8.41
C SER A 104 6.60 3.08 -9.45
N ILE A 105 5.30 3.39 -9.41
CA ILE A 105 4.63 4.25 -10.38
C ILE A 105 4.06 5.47 -9.64
N ILE A 106 4.81 6.56 -9.69
CA ILE A 106 4.44 7.83 -9.06
C ILE A 106 3.88 8.78 -10.13
N TYR A 107 2.70 9.34 -9.85
CA TYR A 107 2.03 10.32 -10.70
C TYR A 107 2.38 11.75 -10.30
N LEU A 108 2.41 12.03 -8.98
CA LEU A 108 2.70 13.35 -8.41
C LEU A 108 3.48 13.19 -7.10
N GLU A 109 4.50 14.01 -6.90
CA GLU A 109 5.19 14.20 -5.61
C GLU A 109 5.79 15.63 -5.59
N PRO A 110 4.94 16.68 -5.55
CA PRO A 110 5.39 18.06 -5.74
C PRO A 110 6.06 18.69 -4.50
N PHE A 111 5.97 18.06 -3.34
CA PHE A 111 6.47 18.57 -2.06
C PHE A 111 7.38 17.56 -1.35
N THR A 112 8.15 18.02 -0.37
CA THR A 112 9.14 17.19 0.33
C THR A 112 8.53 16.20 1.34
N THR A 113 7.22 16.27 1.62
CA THR A 113 6.54 15.49 2.67
C THR A 113 6.82 13.99 2.60
N ILE A 114 6.74 13.38 1.41
CA ILE A 114 6.92 11.93 1.25
C ILE A 114 8.37 11.51 1.43
N GLN A 115 9.31 12.32 0.94
CA GLN A 115 10.74 12.09 1.12
C GLN A 115 11.09 12.11 2.62
N GLN A 116 10.58 13.11 3.35
CA GLN A 116 10.77 13.19 4.80
C GLN A 116 10.08 12.04 5.55
N LEU A 117 8.88 11.64 5.13
CA LEU A 117 8.17 10.49 5.73
C LEU A 117 8.96 9.19 5.55
N LYS A 118 9.54 8.95 4.36
CA LYS A 118 10.41 7.81 4.09
C LYS A 118 11.69 7.83 4.92
N ALA A 119 12.27 9.02 5.18
CA ALA A 119 13.45 9.15 6.03
C ALA A 119 13.19 8.71 7.48
N ILE A 120 11.97 8.93 7.99
CA ILE A 120 11.55 8.54 9.34
C ILE A 120 11.22 7.02 9.42
N GLN A 121 11.03 6.35 8.28
CA GLN A 121 10.49 4.99 8.20
C GLN A 121 11.31 3.95 8.98
N ASN A 122 12.64 4.00 8.89
CA ASN A 122 13.51 3.00 9.52
C ASN A 122 13.39 2.98 11.05
N GLU A 123 13.07 4.12 11.66
CA GLU A 123 12.89 4.24 13.11
C GLU A 123 11.43 4.07 13.53
N ALA A 124 10.49 4.36 12.64
CA ALA A 124 9.07 4.41 12.93
C ALA A 124 8.30 3.15 12.55
N VAL A 125 8.72 2.37 11.55
CA VAL A 125 7.95 1.20 11.12
C VAL A 125 8.23 0.00 12.01
N GLU A 126 7.16 -0.62 12.48
CA GLU A 126 7.19 -1.84 13.26
C GLU A 126 6.87 -3.03 12.35
N LEU A 127 7.91 -3.79 12.02
CA LEU A 127 7.80 -4.95 11.12
C LEU A 127 6.91 -6.05 11.68
N LYS A 128 6.86 -6.21 13.01
CA LYS A 128 5.96 -7.16 13.68
C LYS A 128 4.49 -6.88 13.34
N SER A 129 4.07 -5.62 13.39
CA SER A 129 2.72 -5.20 12.99
C SER A 129 2.46 -5.49 11.50
N CYS A 130 3.43 -5.24 10.61
CA CYS A 130 3.31 -5.57 9.19
C CYS A 130 3.20 -7.08 8.95
N MET A 131 4.02 -7.88 9.64
CA MET A 131 4.03 -9.34 9.57
C MET A 131 2.66 -9.93 9.93
N TYR A 132 2.06 -9.53 11.07
CA TYR A 132 0.74 -10.01 11.45
C TYR A 132 -0.36 -9.59 10.48
N HIS A 133 -0.29 -8.37 9.94
CA HIS A 133 -1.27 -7.93 8.93
C HIS A 133 -1.24 -8.82 7.69
N TYR A 134 -0.06 -9.08 7.12
CA TYR A 134 0.08 -9.93 5.95
C TYR A 134 -0.26 -11.39 6.25
N LEU A 135 0.13 -11.92 7.41
CA LEU A 135 -0.30 -13.26 7.85
C LEU A 135 -1.82 -13.40 7.91
N ASN A 136 -2.50 -12.45 8.56
CA ASN A 136 -3.95 -12.48 8.67
C ASN A 136 -4.62 -12.33 7.29
N MET A 137 -4.08 -11.48 6.42
CA MET A 137 -4.54 -11.35 5.04
C MET A 137 -4.41 -12.68 4.28
N ALA A 138 -3.26 -13.34 4.37
CA ALA A 138 -3.02 -14.62 3.71
C ALA A 138 -3.94 -15.72 4.24
N LYS A 139 -4.10 -15.83 5.57
CA LYS A 139 -5.02 -16.79 6.21
C LYS A 139 -6.46 -16.58 5.74
N ASN A 140 -6.94 -15.33 5.72
CA ASN A 140 -8.29 -14.99 5.26
C ASN A 140 -8.52 -15.24 3.76
N ASN A 141 -7.49 -15.07 2.93
CA ASN A 141 -7.58 -15.36 1.50
C ASN A 141 -7.52 -16.87 1.24
N LEU A 142 -6.69 -17.61 1.98
CA LEU A 142 -6.57 -19.06 1.88
C LEU A 142 -7.85 -19.77 2.32
N SER A 143 -8.51 -19.29 3.39
CA SER A 143 -9.78 -19.85 3.83
C SER A 143 -10.89 -19.69 2.79
N LYS A 144 -10.83 -18.66 1.93
CA LYS A 144 -11.80 -18.48 0.84
C LYS A 144 -11.52 -19.42 -0.34
N LEU A 145 -10.25 -19.70 -0.62
CA LEU A 145 -9.84 -20.62 -1.69
C LEU A 145 -10.29 -22.07 -1.45
N SER A 146 -10.29 -22.54 -0.20
CA SER A 146 -10.62 -23.94 0.14
C SER A 146 -12.06 -24.35 -0.20
N TYR A 147 -12.92 -23.41 -0.60
CA TYR A 147 -14.32 -23.66 -0.97
C TYR A 147 -14.59 -23.54 -2.47
N MET A 148 -13.57 -23.31 -3.31
CA MET A 148 -13.75 -23.10 -4.75
C MET A 148 -13.38 -24.36 -5.56
N GLU A 149 -14.23 -24.71 -6.54
CA GLU A 149 -14.05 -25.87 -7.43
C GLU A 149 -12.93 -25.68 -8.48
N SER A 150 -12.59 -24.42 -8.79
CA SER A 150 -11.45 -24.06 -9.65
C SER A 150 -10.75 -22.84 -9.08
N GLU A 151 -9.42 -22.84 -9.10
CA GLU A 151 -8.64 -21.73 -8.57
C GLU A 151 -8.24 -20.76 -9.70
N ASN A 152 -8.57 -19.47 -9.52
CA ASN A 152 -8.20 -18.41 -10.43
C ASN A 152 -6.82 -17.84 -10.06
N VAL A 153 -6.05 -17.44 -11.07
CA VAL A 153 -4.77 -16.72 -10.96
C VAL A 153 -4.82 -15.58 -9.93
N LYS A 154 -5.91 -14.81 -9.90
CA LYS A 154 -6.09 -13.70 -8.96
C LYS A 154 -6.10 -14.17 -7.51
N ASP A 155 -6.77 -15.29 -7.23
CA ASP A 155 -6.94 -15.77 -5.86
C ASP A 155 -5.67 -16.42 -5.33
N TYR A 156 -4.94 -17.15 -6.18
CA TYR A 156 -3.59 -17.61 -5.87
C TYR A 156 -2.69 -16.44 -5.48
N LEU A 157 -2.66 -15.37 -6.29
CA LEU A 157 -1.84 -14.19 -6.00
C LEU A 157 -2.29 -13.46 -4.73
N ASN A 158 -3.59 -13.45 -4.42
CA ASN A 158 -4.10 -12.88 -3.18
C ASN A 158 -3.60 -13.62 -1.93
N VAL A 159 -3.28 -14.92 -2.03
CA VAL A 159 -2.65 -15.69 -0.94
C VAL A 159 -1.13 -15.61 -0.98
N ALA A 160 -0.52 -15.83 -2.14
CA ALA A 160 0.92 -15.87 -2.30
C ALA A 160 1.59 -14.53 -1.97
N ARG A 161 1.03 -13.41 -2.45
CA ARG A 161 1.61 -12.08 -2.25
C ARG A 161 1.84 -11.75 -0.76
N PRO A 162 0.83 -11.79 0.13
CA PRO A 162 1.05 -11.51 1.54
C PRO A 162 2.05 -12.48 2.19
N ILE A 163 2.09 -13.75 1.79
CA ILE A 163 3.12 -14.70 2.26
C ILE A 163 4.51 -14.24 1.83
N LEU A 164 4.68 -13.81 0.57
CA LEU A 164 5.96 -13.30 0.08
C LEU A 164 6.40 -12.01 0.79
N PHE A 165 5.47 -11.13 1.17
CA PHE A 165 5.78 -9.98 2.03
C PHE A 165 6.30 -10.43 3.40
N CYS A 166 5.67 -11.43 4.02
CA CYS A 166 6.16 -12.02 5.26
C CYS A 166 7.58 -12.59 5.09
N LYS A 167 7.84 -13.31 4.00
CA LYS A 167 9.18 -13.85 3.70
C LYS A 167 10.20 -12.74 3.46
N TRP A 168 9.83 -11.63 2.84
CA TRP A 168 10.73 -10.48 2.73
C TRP A 168 11.11 -9.94 4.11
N ILE A 169 10.13 -9.71 4.99
CA ILE A 169 10.36 -9.22 6.35
C ILE A 169 11.27 -10.17 7.12
N GLU A 170 11.04 -11.47 7.00
CA GLU A 170 11.87 -12.51 7.59
C GLU A 170 13.33 -12.44 7.12
N ASN A 171 13.58 -12.34 5.81
CA ASN A 171 14.92 -12.43 5.24
C ASN A 171 15.71 -11.12 5.35
N HIS A 172 15.02 -9.98 5.32
CA HIS A 172 15.66 -8.68 5.18
C HIS A 172 15.41 -7.72 6.35
N LEU A 173 14.56 -8.09 7.32
CA LEU A 173 14.17 -7.24 8.45
C LEU A 173 13.84 -5.81 8.00
N SER A 174 13.05 -5.71 6.93
CA SER A 174 12.65 -4.45 6.31
C SER A 174 11.33 -4.61 5.56
N PHE A 175 10.74 -3.51 5.13
CA PHE A 175 9.65 -3.52 4.15
C PHE A 175 10.25 -3.61 2.73
N PRO A 176 9.62 -4.31 1.76
CA PRO A 176 10.12 -4.36 0.38
C PRO A 176 10.36 -2.96 -0.21
N PRO A 177 11.50 -2.71 -0.88
CA PRO A 177 11.84 -1.39 -1.39
C PRO A 177 10.89 -0.93 -2.49
N THR A 178 10.33 -1.88 -3.24
CA THR A 178 9.32 -1.65 -4.27
C THR A 178 8.24 -2.73 -4.21
N LEU A 179 7.04 -2.37 -4.65
CA LEU A 179 5.97 -3.34 -4.91
C LEU A 179 6.23 -4.12 -6.21
N ASP A 180 7.23 -4.99 -6.32
CA ASP A 180 7.42 -5.84 -7.52
C ASP A 180 7.28 -7.31 -7.17
N MET A 181 6.35 -8.01 -7.81
CA MET A 181 6.14 -9.43 -7.56
C MET A 181 7.33 -10.30 -7.96
N ASN A 182 8.12 -9.94 -8.98
CA ASN A 182 9.31 -10.70 -9.35
C ASN A 182 10.38 -10.56 -8.26
N LEU A 183 10.56 -9.35 -7.73
CA LEU A 183 11.45 -9.11 -6.59
C LEU A 183 11.04 -9.97 -5.39
N LEU A 184 9.75 -9.98 -5.06
CA LEU A 184 9.21 -10.77 -3.95
C LEU A 184 9.40 -12.28 -4.17
N VAL A 185 9.15 -12.78 -5.39
CA VAL A 185 9.33 -14.20 -5.74
C VAL A 185 10.81 -14.61 -5.74
N ASN A 186 11.73 -13.70 -6.05
CA ASN A 186 13.17 -13.99 -6.07
C ASN A 186 13.77 -14.29 -4.68
N ILE A 187 13.05 -13.99 -3.59
CA ILE A 187 13.45 -14.40 -2.23
C ILE A 187 13.27 -15.91 -2.03
N LEU A 188 12.38 -16.55 -2.79
CA LEU A 188 12.15 -17.97 -2.67
C LEU A 188 13.40 -18.75 -3.14
N PRO A 189 13.75 -19.86 -2.46
CA PRO A 189 14.74 -20.79 -2.97
C PRO A 189 14.27 -21.38 -4.31
N GLU A 190 15.21 -21.88 -5.11
CA GLU A 190 14.87 -22.62 -6.33
C GLU A 190 14.00 -23.84 -6.00
N GLY A 191 13.01 -24.10 -6.86
CA GLY A 191 12.09 -25.22 -6.72
C GLY A 191 10.66 -24.89 -7.14
N ASN A 192 9.78 -25.88 -6.98
CA ASN A 192 8.42 -25.89 -7.52
C ASN A 192 7.60 -24.64 -7.19
N TRP A 193 7.74 -24.08 -5.98
CA TRP A 193 6.95 -22.91 -5.59
C TRP A 193 7.36 -21.66 -6.36
N LYS A 194 8.67 -21.41 -6.47
CA LYS A 194 9.20 -20.26 -7.22
C LYS A 194 8.80 -20.35 -8.68
N GLU A 195 8.99 -21.52 -9.30
CA GLU A 195 8.59 -21.79 -10.68
C GLU A 195 7.09 -21.54 -10.90
N HIS A 196 6.25 -22.05 -9.99
CA HIS A 196 4.81 -21.87 -10.08
C HIS A 196 4.40 -20.39 -9.88
N CYS A 197 5.02 -19.66 -8.96
CA CYS A 197 4.79 -18.22 -8.83
C CYS A 197 5.12 -17.47 -10.13
N LEU A 198 6.23 -17.79 -10.79
CA LEU A 198 6.62 -17.18 -12.07
C LEU A 198 5.66 -17.52 -13.21
N GLU A 199 5.16 -18.76 -13.23
CA GLU A 199 4.10 -19.18 -14.15
C GLU A 199 2.82 -18.37 -13.93
N VAL A 200 2.35 -18.28 -12.68
CA VAL A 200 1.13 -17.53 -12.32
C VAL A 200 1.27 -16.04 -12.66
N ILE A 201 2.43 -15.44 -12.43
CA ILE A 201 2.73 -14.05 -12.86
C ILE A 201 2.58 -13.91 -14.38
N THR A 202 3.12 -14.87 -15.13
CA THR A 202 3.05 -14.88 -16.60
C THR A 202 1.60 -15.00 -17.09
N LEU A 203 0.82 -15.92 -16.51
CA LEU A 203 -0.60 -16.08 -16.80
C LEU A 203 -1.38 -14.79 -16.47
N LYS A 204 -1.09 -14.18 -15.31
CA LYS A 204 -1.74 -12.93 -14.87
C LYS A 204 -1.53 -11.79 -15.85
N ARG A 205 -0.30 -11.62 -16.35
CA ARG A 205 0.07 -10.60 -17.35
C ARG A 205 -0.60 -10.85 -18.71
N LYS A 206 -0.75 -12.12 -19.10
CA LYS A 206 -1.48 -12.53 -20.32
C LYS A 206 -3.00 -12.39 -20.20
N GLY A 207 -3.53 -12.11 -19.01
CA GLY A 207 -4.98 -12.04 -18.76
C GLY A 207 -5.65 -13.42 -18.75
N ILE A 208 -4.88 -14.50 -18.60
CA ILE A 208 -5.42 -15.86 -18.48
C ILE A 208 -5.87 -16.06 -17.03
N PRO A 209 -7.17 -16.36 -16.77
CA PRO A 209 -7.70 -16.34 -15.42
C PRO A 209 -7.56 -17.69 -14.68
N LEU A 210 -7.45 -18.81 -15.37
CA LEU A 210 -7.55 -20.13 -14.76
C LEU A 210 -6.18 -20.77 -14.51
N LEU A 211 -6.06 -21.48 -13.37
CA LEU A 211 -4.93 -22.34 -13.05
C LEU A 211 -5.31 -23.81 -13.27
N GLN A 212 -4.36 -24.62 -13.73
CA GLN A 212 -4.61 -26.05 -13.96
C GLN A 212 -4.59 -26.87 -12.66
N LYS A 213 -3.78 -26.48 -11.65
CA LYS A 213 -3.79 -27.08 -10.31
C LYS A 213 -3.00 -26.20 -9.34
N VAL A 214 -3.45 -26.10 -8.09
CA VAL A 214 -2.73 -25.42 -7.00
C VAL A 214 -2.35 -26.40 -5.91
N GLN A 215 -1.16 -26.23 -5.33
CA GLN A 215 -0.68 -26.98 -4.16
C GLN A 215 -1.00 -26.20 -2.87
N SER A 216 -2.28 -26.17 -2.48
CA SER A 216 -2.74 -25.39 -1.32
C SER A 216 -2.14 -25.81 0.04
N ASN A 217 -1.58 -27.02 0.13
CA ASN A 217 -0.90 -27.51 1.34
C ASN A 217 0.39 -26.71 1.66
N LEU A 218 1.11 -26.26 0.64
CA LEU A 218 2.34 -25.49 0.82
C LEU A 218 2.08 -24.17 1.57
N PHE A 219 0.99 -23.49 1.23
CA PHE A 219 0.62 -22.24 1.91
C PHE A 219 0.28 -22.45 3.38
N LYS A 220 -0.37 -23.58 3.73
CA LYS A 220 -0.71 -23.87 5.13
C LYS A 220 0.55 -24.04 5.97
N GLU A 221 1.47 -24.89 5.52
CA GLU A 221 2.74 -25.15 6.21
C GLU A 221 3.55 -23.87 6.41
N GLU A 222 3.67 -23.05 5.36
CA GLU A 222 4.43 -21.80 5.44
C GLU A 222 3.76 -20.76 6.36
N LEU A 223 2.42 -20.71 6.39
CA LEU A 223 1.70 -19.82 7.32
C LEU A 223 1.87 -20.20 8.79
N TYR A 224 1.95 -21.50 9.10
CA TYR A 224 2.26 -21.95 10.46
C TYR A 224 3.67 -21.51 10.88
N ARG A 225 4.66 -21.76 10.01
CA ARG A 225 6.06 -21.39 10.27
C ARG A 225 6.24 -19.88 10.45
N LEU A 226 5.59 -19.07 9.62
CA LEU A 226 5.67 -17.60 9.69
C LEU A 226 4.98 -17.02 10.93
N ASP A 227 4.01 -17.73 11.54
CA ASP A 227 3.38 -17.31 12.79
C ASP A 227 4.41 -17.30 13.94
N ASP A 228 5.24 -18.34 14.03
CA ASP A 228 6.33 -18.41 15.00
C ASP A 228 7.36 -17.29 14.79
N ILE A 229 7.71 -17.01 13.53
CA ILE A 229 8.61 -15.90 13.18
C ILE A 229 8.01 -14.56 13.62
N ALA A 230 6.72 -14.32 13.39
CA ALA A 230 6.05 -13.07 13.79
C ALA A 230 6.15 -12.82 15.30
N ASN A 231 6.05 -13.88 16.11
CA ASN A 231 6.19 -13.79 17.56
C ASN A 231 7.59 -13.36 17.98
N SER A 232 8.62 -13.81 17.26
CA SER A 232 10.04 -13.51 17.52
C SER A 232 10.50 -12.12 17.08
N LEU A 233 9.75 -11.44 16.20
CA LEU A 233 10.14 -10.12 15.70
C LEU A 233 10.18 -9.07 16.83
N PRO A 234 11.15 -8.15 16.80
CA PRO A 234 11.24 -7.08 17.78
C PRO A 234 10.07 -6.10 17.65
N SER A 235 9.59 -5.62 18.79
CA SER A 235 8.66 -4.49 18.83
C SER A 235 9.39 -3.18 18.55
N ARG A 236 8.63 -2.13 18.21
CA ARG A 236 9.19 -0.80 17.93
C ARG A 236 9.97 -0.26 19.13
N LYS A 237 11.11 0.39 18.85
CA LYS A 237 11.98 1.01 19.86
C LYS A 237 11.44 2.32 20.43
N SER A 238 10.74 3.14 19.64
CA SER A 238 10.30 4.48 20.04
C SER A 238 9.03 4.95 19.34
N ASP A 239 8.23 5.80 19.99
CA ASP A 239 7.04 6.42 19.39
C ASP A 239 7.43 7.56 18.40
N PRO A 240 7.08 7.47 17.10
CA PRO A 240 7.44 8.49 16.11
C PRO A 240 6.55 9.74 16.16
N THR A 241 5.57 9.82 17.07
CA THR A 241 4.57 10.91 17.11
C THR A 241 5.21 12.31 17.06
N LYS A 242 6.31 12.55 17.77
CA LYS A 242 6.98 13.86 17.74
C LYS A 242 7.51 14.22 16.35
N ALA A 243 8.15 13.27 15.67
CA ALA A 243 8.68 13.47 14.32
C ALA A 243 7.55 13.67 13.30
N LEU A 244 6.45 12.92 13.44
CA LEU A 244 5.28 13.05 12.58
C LEU A 244 4.55 14.39 12.78
N ASN A 245 4.50 14.91 14.01
CA ASN A 245 3.96 16.24 14.27
C ASN A 245 4.81 17.34 13.61
N LEU A 246 6.14 17.23 13.69
CA LEU A 246 7.04 18.17 13.02
C LEU A 246 6.89 18.11 11.49
N LEU A 247 6.80 16.90 10.93
CA LEU A 247 6.55 16.70 9.50
C LEU A 247 5.22 17.32 9.06
N PHE A 248 4.16 17.16 9.86
CA PHE A 248 2.87 17.78 9.58
C PHE A 248 2.96 19.31 9.53
N GLN A 249 3.61 19.93 10.52
CA GLN A 249 3.77 21.38 10.61
C GLN A 249 4.59 21.93 9.44
N THR A 250 5.76 21.34 9.19
CA THR A 250 6.64 21.75 8.07
C THR A 250 6.00 21.54 6.71
N THR A 251 5.14 20.51 6.56
CA THR A 251 4.34 20.33 5.33
C THR A 251 3.34 21.47 5.13
N LEU A 252 2.63 21.89 6.19
CA LEU A 252 1.71 23.03 6.08
C LEU A 252 2.43 24.32 5.70
N GLU A 253 3.62 24.55 6.27
CA GLU A 253 4.46 25.69 5.92
C GLU A 253 4.94 25.60 4.46
N GLU A 254 5.48 24.48 4.02
CA GLU A 254 5.96 24.29 2.65
C GLU A 254 4.85 24.54 1.63
N VAL A 255 3.67 23.97 1.87
CA VAL A 255 2.54 23.96 0.94
C VAL A 255 1.83 25.32 0.89
N TRP A 256 1.66 25.98 2.05
CA TRP A 256 0.77 27.15 2.17
C TRP A 256 1.46 28.46 2.58
N SER A 257 2.78 28.48 2.85
CA SER A 257 3.50 29.71 3.28
C SER A 257 3.42 30.89 2.32
N LYS A 258 3.12 30.66 1.04
CA LYS A 258 2.94 31.71 0.03
C LYS A 258 1.53 32.32 0.03
N GLU A 259 0.58 31.70 0.71
CA GLU A 259 -0.76 32.23 0.93
C GLU A 259 -0.80 32.94 2.28
N LYS A 260 -0.07 34.07 2.41
CA LYS A 260 -0.36 34.99 3.51
C LYS A 260 -1.79 35.52 3.33
N PRO A 261 -2.58 35.65 4.41
CA PRO A 261 -3.91 36.26 4.34
C PRO A 261 -3.85 37.70 3.81
#